data_AF-F5LIE4-F1
#
_entry.id   AF-F5LIE4-F1
#
_cell.length_a   1.000
_cell.length_b   1.000
_cell.length_c   1.000
_cell.angle_alpha   90.00
_cell.angle_beta   90.00
_cell.angle_gamma   90.00
#
_symmetry.space_group_name_H-M   'P 1'
#
loop_
_entity.id
_entity.type
_entity.pdbx_description
1 polymer ?
#
loop_
_entity_poly.entity_id
_entity_poly.type
_entity_poly.pdbx_seq_one_letter_code
_entity_poly.pdbx_strand_id
1 'polypeptide(L)'
;MGERNDFQAVKRASRIGIPAGNDLDERFMLDNPYTRKRDTSYAEVLFQVANHGTYHRGNLSAMLRQIGQSSVMTEYALYWYTE
;
A
#
# COMPACT_ATOMS: atom_id res chain seq x y z
N MET A 1 -8.66 7.71 26.20
CA MET A 1 -7.87 6.47 26.36
C MET A 1 -8.58 5.38 25.59
N GLY A 2 -8.16 5.06 24.36
CA GLY A 2 -8.81 4.01 23.56
C GLY A 2 -8.76 4.14 22.03
N GLU A 3 -7.62 4.48 21.43
CA GLU A 3 -7.41 4.28 19.98
C GLU A 3 -6.12 3.49 19.77
N ARG A 4 -6.19 2.18 20.01
CA ARG A 4 -5.08 1.26 19.72
C ARG A 4 -5.64 0.01 19.06
N ASN A 5 -5.68 0.02 17.71
CA ASN A 5 -5.34 -1.10 16.81
C ASN A 5 -5.98 -1.02 15.40
N ASP A 6 -6.17 0.17 14.84
CA ASP A 6 -6.75 0.30 13.49
C ASP A 6 -5.82 -0.23 12.40
N PHE A 7 -4.50 -0.08 12.56
CA PHE A 7 -3.51 -0.60 11.60
C PHE A 7 -3.53 -2.13 11.48
N GLN A 8 -3.80 -2.85 12.58
CA GLN A 8 -3.91 -4.32 12.55
C GLN A 8 -5.23 -4.77 11.92
N ALA A 9 -6.29 -3.97 12.03
CA ALA A 9 -7.54 -4.19 11.31
C ALA A 9 -7.35 -3.98 9.80
N VAL A 10 -6.65 -2.93 9.38
CA VAL A 10 -6.27 -2.69 7.98
C VAL A 10 -5.40 -3.83 7.45
N LYS A 11 -4.38 -4.31 8.18
CA LYS A 11 -3.57 -5.47 7.77
C LYS A 11 -4.39 -6.75 7.58
N ARG A 12 -5.42 -6.94 8.41
CA ARG A 12 -6.33 -8.08 8.28
C ARG A 12 -7.26 -7.94 7.09
N ALA A 13 -7.78 -6.74 6.84
CA ALA A 13 -8.64 -6.42 5.70
C ALA A 13 -7.88 -6.39 4.36
N SER A 14 -6.58 -6.05 4.38
CA SER A 14 -5.71 -5.99 3.21
C SER A 14 -5.05 -7.33 2.87
N ARG A 15 -5.54 -8.45 3.42
CA ARG A 15 -5.36 -9.77 2.78
C ARG A 15 -6.15 -9.75 1.47
N ILE A 16 -5.65 -9.00 0.50
CA ILE A 16 -5.84 -9.33 -0.89
C ILE A 16 -5.21 -10.71 -0.97
N GLY A 17 -6.04 -11.75 -1.07
CA GLY A 17 -5.60 -13.14 -1.04
C GLY A 17 -4.89 -13.49 -2.33
N ILE A 18 -3.77 -12.81 -2.63
CA ILE A 18 -2.85 -13.13 -3.71
C ILE A 18 -2.06 -14.33 -3.20
N PRO A 19 -2.40 -15.56 -3.62
CA PRO A 19 -1.68 -16.75 -3.22
C PRO A 19 -0.26 -16.66 -3.79
N ALA A 20 0.71 -17.18 -3.05
CA ALA A 20 2.06 -17.32 -3.60
C ALA A 20 2.00 -18.20 -4.86
N GLY A 21 2.53 -17.68 -5.98
CA GLY A 21 2.54 -18.40 -7.27
C GLY A 21 1.37 -18.11 -8.21
N ASN A 22 0.50 -17.13 -7.91
CA ASN A 22 -0.48 -16.67 -8.90
C ASN A 22 0.16 -15.85 -10.02
N ASP A 23 -0.44 -15.96 -11.21
CA ASP A 23 -0.20 -15.07 -12.33
C ASP A 23 -0.69 -13.66 -11.97
N LEU A 24 0.22 -12.69 -11.88
CA LEU A 24 -0.14 -11.31 -11.55
C LEU A 24 -0.96 -10.63 -12.66
N ASP A 25 -0.93 -11.19 -13.87
CA ASP A 25 -1.71 -10.73 -15.01
C ASP A 25 -3.12 -11.33 -15.03
N GLU A 26 -3.45 -12.26 -14.12
CA GLU A 26 -4.80 -12.77 -13.96
C GLU A 26 -5.78 -11.62 -13.72
N ARG A 27 -6.83 -11.58 -14.56
CA ARG A 27 -7.82 -10.50 -14.58
C ARG A 27 -9.09 -10.92 -13.87
N PHE A 28 -9.67 -9.99 -13.12
CA PHE A 28 -10.94 -10.17 -12.43
C PHE A 28 -11.76 -8.88 -12.44
N MET A 29 -13.07 -9.02 -12.23
CA MET A 29 -13.97 -7.88 -12.11
C MET A 29 -13.98 -7.38 -10.67
N LEU A 30 -13.34 -6.24 -10.42
CA LEU A 30 -13.41 -5.55 -9.14
C LEU A 30 -14.72 -4.75 -9.05
N ASP A 31 -15.62 -5.18 -8.19
CA ASP A 31 -16.85 -4.47 -7.85
C ASP A 31 -16.67 -3.75 -6.50
N ASN A 32 -16.30 -2.47 -6.58
CA ASN A 32 -16.08 -1.64 -5.40
C ASN A 32 -17.34 -0.80 -5.13
N PRO A 33 -17.95 -0.89 -3.93
CA PRO A 33 -19.21 -0.20 -3.61
C PRO A 33 -19.13 1.33 -3.66
N TYR A 34 -17.92 1.91 -3.65
CA TYR A 34 -17.68 3.35 -3.70
C TYR A 34 -17.26 3.83 -5.10
N THR A 35 -16.99 2.93 -6.04
CA THR A 35 -16.59 3.26 -7.41
C THR A 35 -17.40 2.46 -8.43
N ARG A 36 -17.01 2.54 -9.71
CA ARG A 36 -17.59 1.66 -10.75
C ARG A 36 -16.88 0.31 -10.75
N LYS A 37 -17.55 -0.70 -11.33
CA LYS A 37 -16.95 -1.98 -11.71
C LYS A 37 -15.76 -1.75 -12.63
N ARG A 38 -14.66 -2.47 -12.40
CA ARG A 38 -13.44 -2.39 -13.20
C ARG A 38 -12.89 -3.79 -13.45
N ASP A 39 -12.68 -4.12 -14.72
CA ASP A 39 -11.85 -5.25 -15.12
C ASP A 39 -10.38 -4.88 -14.83
N THR A 40 -9.71 -5.62 -13.96
CA THR A 40 -8.34 -5.31 -13.52
C THR A 40 -7.54 -6.57 -13.21
N SER A 41 -6.20 -6.47 -13.18
CA SER A 41 -5.32 -7.56 -12.72
C SER A 41 -4.77 -7.34 -11.31
N TYR A 42 -4.21 -8.41 -10.71
CA TYR A 42 -3.50 -8.29 -9.44
C TYR A 42 -2.31 -7.32 -9.52
N ALA A 43 -1.59 -7.29 -10.65
CA ALA A 43 -0.51 -6.35 -10.89
C ALA A 43 -0.99 -4.89 -10.81
N GLU A 44 -2.12 -4.55 -11.43
CA GLU A 44 -2.68 -3.19 -11.39
C GLU A 44 -3.11 -2.78 -9.97
N VAL A 45 -3.70 -3.71 -9.21
CA VAL A 45 -4.09 -3.46 -7.81
C VAL A 45 -2.86 -3.22 -6.94
N LEU A 46 -1.84 -4.07 -7.05
CA LEU A 46 -0.58 -3.90 -6.32
C LEU A 46 0.11 -2.59 -6.67
N PHE A 47 0.15 -2.24 -7.96
CA PHE A 47 0.70 -0.97 -8.43
C PHE A 47 -0.04 0.22 -7.82
N GLN A 48 -1.38 0.21 -7.83
CA GLN A 48 -2.18 1.26 -7.22
C GLN A 48 -1.90 1.41 -5.72
N VAL A 49 -1.83 0.30 -4.97
CA VAL A 49 -1.54 0.32 -3.53
C VAL A 49 -0.15 0.88 -3.27
N ALA A 50 0.87 0.44 -4.01
CA ALA A 50 2.24 0.92 -3.88
C ALA A 50 2.37 2.41 -4.21
N ASN A 51 1.72 2.86 -5.28
CA ASN A 51 1.70 4.26 -5.70
C ASN A 51 1.02 5.15 -4.65
N HIS A 52 -0.18 4.77 -4.21
CA HIS A 52 -0.92 5.51 -3.17
C HIS A 52 -0.16 5.56 -1.83
N GLY A 53 0.46 4.44 -1.43
CA GLY A 53 1.31 4.39 -0.23
C GLY A 53 2.54 5.30 -0.33
N THR A 54 3.18 5.35 -1.50
CA THR A 54 4.35 6.22 -1.74
C THR A 54 3.97 7.71 -1.71
N TYR A 55 2.81 8.08 -2.27
CA TYR A 55 2.27 9.44 -2.18
C TYR A 55 2.11 9.90 -0.73
N HIS A 56 1.43 9.11 0.12
CA HIS A 56 1.24 9.46 1.53
C HIS A 56 2.55 9.51 2.32
N ARG A 57 3.48 8.58 2.04
CA ARG A 57 4.83 8.59 2.64
C ARG A 57 5.62 9.84 2.28
N GLY A 58 5.49 10.33 1.04
CA GLY A 58 6.05 11.60 0.60
C GLY A 58 5.49 12.79 1.38
N ASN A 59 4.17 12.86 1.53
CA ASN A 59 3.51 13.90 2.32
C ASN A 59 3.96 13.90 3.79
N LEU A 60 4.07 12.73 4.41
CA LEU A 60 4.60 12.58 5.78
C LEU A 60 6.05 13.05 5.88
N SER A 61 6.89 12.71 4.89
CA SER A 61 8.28 13.15 4.84
C SER A 61 8.39 14.68 4.76
N ALA A 62 7.50 15.33 3.98
CA ALA A 62 7.42 16.77 3.91
C ALA A 62 6.99 17.40 5.25
N MET A 63 5.97 16.83 5.90
CA MET A 63 5.51 17.30 7.22
C MET A 63 6.59 17.15 8.30
N LEU A 64 7.32 16.03 8.34
CA LEU A 64 8.45 15.85 9.26
C LEU A 64 9.50 16.95 9.06
N ARG A 65 9.81 17.27 7.81
CA ARG A 65 10.79 18.31 7.49
C ARG A 65 10.34 19.71 7.90
N GLN A 66 9.04 20.00 7.83
CA GLN A 66 8.47 21.28 8.29
C GLN A 66 8.61 21.47 9.80
N ILE A 67 8.61 20.39 10.59
CA ILE A 67 8.82 20.45 12.06
C ILE A 67 10.29 20.22 12.47
N GLY A 68 11.22 20.31 11.51
CA GLY A 68 12.66 20.15 11.76
C GLY A 68 13.11 18.71 12.04
N GLN A 69 12.30 17.71 11.71
CA GLN A 69 12.62 16.29 11.85
C GLN A 69 13.06 15.68 10.50
N SER A 70 13.97 14.72 10.55
CA SER A 70 14.36 13.94 9.36
C SER A 70 13.32 12.87 9.05
N SER A 71 13.09 12.60 7.77
CA SER A 71 12.39 11.38 7.34
C SER A 71 13.34 10.17 7.32
N VAL A 72 12.79 8.99 7.02
CA VAL A 72 13.53 7.75 6.75
C VAL A 72 13.76 7.55 5.25
N MET A 73 14.68 6.67 4.86
CA MET A 73 14.88 6.30 3.45
C MET A 73 13.60 5.70 2.86
N THR A 74 13.15 6.25 1.74
CA THR A 74 11.86 5.91 1.12
C THR A 74 11.98 4.97 -0.06
N GLU A 75 13.20 4.69 -0.52
CA GLU A 75 13.48 3.80 -1.65
C GLU A 75 13.33 2.34 -1.23
N TYR A 76 12.59 1.55 -2.03
CA TYR A 76 12.46 0.12 -1.78
C TYR A 76 13.79 -0.63 -1.94
N ALA A 77 14.75 -0.08 -2.69
CA ALA A 77 16.09 -0.63 -2.82
C ALA A 77 16.81 -0.78 -1.48
N LEU A 78 16.40 -0.04 -0.43
CA LEU A 78 16.86 -0.28 0.94
C LEU A 78 16.73 -1.75 1.34
N TYR A 79 15.61 -2.39 1.00
CA TYR A 79 15.32 -3.76 1.43
C TYR A 79 16.17 -4.82 0.72
N TRP A 80 16.88 -4.47 -0.35
CA TRP A 80 17.84 -5.38 -0.97
C TRP A 80 19.07 -5.63 -0.11
N TYR A 81 19.30 -4.77 0.88
CA TYR A 81 20.48 -4.81 1.74
C TYR A 81 20.12 -5.02 3.22
N THR A 82 18.84 -5.17 3.55
CA THR A 82 18.40 -5.53 4.91
C THR A 82 18.31 -7.05 5.01
N GLU A 83 19.17 -7.65 5.83
CA GLU A 83 19.10 -9.07 6.21
C GLU A 83 17.90 -9.38 7.14
#